data_AF-A0A399ZXW3-F1
#
_entry.id   AF-A0A399ZXW3-F1
#
_cell.length_a   1.000
_cell.length_b   1.000
_cell.length_c   1.000
_cell.angle_alpha   90.00
_cell.angle_beta   90.00
_cell.angle_gamma   90.00
#
_symmetry.space_group_name_H-M   'P 1'
#
loop_
_entity.id
_entity.type
_entity.pdbx_description
1 polymer ?
#
loop_
_entity_poly.entity_id
_entity_poly.type
_entity_poly.pdbx_seq_one_letter_code
_entity_poly.pdbx_strand_id
1 'polypeptide(L)' 'MPYLLDPLAATQQMNDDYVRYLRTIYFFSDEELRRQLWSALGQPQFLVRGPILEASPPFRQGKSIAQLVATGVL' A
#
# COMPACT_ATOMS: atom_id res chain seq x y z
N MET A 1 2.55 23.52 -0.35
CA MET A 1 3.29 22.39 0.24
C MET A 1 2.63 21.12 -0.26
N PRO A 2 3.29 20.26 -1.05
CA PRO A 2 2.66 19.03 -1.52
C PRO A 2 2.39 18.14 -0.30
N TYR A 3 1.17 17.61 -0.21
CA TYR A 3 0.76 16.68 0.84
C TYR A 3 1.53 15.38 0.61
N LEU A 4 2.58 15.13 1.41
CA LEU A 4 3.35 13.90 1.31
C LEU A 4 2.48 12.78 1.88
N LEU A 5 1.96 11.91 1.01
CA LEU A 5 1.28 10.68 1.42
C LEU A 5 2.29 9.84 2.20
N ASP A 6 1.93 9.39 3.41
CA ASP A 6 2.70 8.38 4.13
C ASP A 6 2.32 6.98 3.57
N PRO A 7 3.21 6.33 2.79
CA PRO A 7 2.90 5.04 2.17
C PRO A 7 2.79 3.91 3.20
N LEU A 8 3.46 4.02 4.36
CA LEU A 8 3.37 3.03 5.42
C LEU A 8 1.99 3.08 6.07
N ALA A 9 1.55 4.28 6.44
CA ALA A 9 0.22 4.50 7.01
C ALA A 9 -0.89 4.08 6.02
N ALA A 10 -0.74 4.44 4.74
CA ALA A 10 -1.71 4.06 3.70
C ALA A 10 -1.80 2.52 3.55
N THR A 11 -0.66 1.82 3.54
CA THR A 11 -0.63 0.36 3.44
C THR A 11 -1.26 -0.31 4.66
N GLN A 12 -1.01 0.21 5.86
CA GLN A 12 -1.64 -0.28 7.10
C GLN A 12 -3.16 -0.12 7.06
N GLN A 13 -3.64 1.07 6.69
CA GLN A 13 -5.07 1.35 6.56
C GLN A 13 -5.76 0.41 5.57
N MET A 14 -5.16 0.19 4.40
CA MET A 14 -5.68 -0.74 3.40
C MET A 14 -5.80 -2.18 3.94
N ASN A 15 -4.81 -2.63 4.70
CA ASN A 15 -4.82 -3.96 5.29
C ASN A 15 -5.97 -4.10 6.32
N ASP A 16 -6.10 -3.13 7.23
CA ASP A 16 -7.13 -3.14 8.26
C ASP A 16 -8.54 -3.10 7.66
N ASP A 17 -8.74 -2.30 6.62
CA ASP A 17 -10.01 -2.21 5.90
C ASP A 17 -10.34 -3.51 5.16
N TYR A 18 -9.34 -4.17 4.58
CA TYR A 18 -9.54 -5.46 3.92
C TYR A 18 -9.85 -6.57 4.92
N VAL A 19 -9.17 -6.63 6.08
CA VAL A 19 -9.51 -7.56 7.18
C VAL A 19 -10.94 -7.35 7.65
N ARG A 20 -11.33 -6.09 7.86
CA ARG A 20 -12.70 -5.73 8.27
C ARG A 20 -13.72 -6.20 7.24
N TYR A 21 -13.47 -5.92 5.97
CA TYR A 21 -14.34 -6.34 4.87
C TYR A 21 -14.52 -7.87 4.83
N LEU A 22 -13.43 -8.63 4.92
CA LEU A 22 -13.48 -10.11 4.94
C LEU A 22 -14.29 -10.64 6.12
N ARG A 23 -14.18 -10.03 7.29
CA ARG A 23 -15.01 -10.38 8.47
C ARG A 23 -16.49 -10.07 8.26
N THR A 24 -16.82 -9.03 7.48
CA THR A 24 -18.21 -8.65 7.21
C THR A 24 -18.87 -9.57 6.19
N ILE A 25 -18.18 -9.95 5.10
CA ILE A 25 -18.80 -10.73 4.02
C ILE A 25 -18.88 -12.23 4.32
N TYR A 26 -17.97 -12.77 5.13
CA TYR A 26 -17.99 -14.18 5.53
C TYR A 26 -18.70 -14.34 6.87
N PHE A 27 -20.03 -14.38 6.81
CA PHE A 27 -20.86 -14.62 7.98
C PHE A 27 -21.00 -16.13 8.24
N PHE A 28 -20.07 -16.68 9.02
CA PHE A 28 -20.20 -18.05 9.52
C PHE A 28 -21.17 -18.10 10.71
N SER A 29 -22.28 -18.83 10.57
CA SER A 29 -23.20 -19.08 11.70
C SER A 29 -22.52 -19.92 12.79
N ASP A 30 -21.68 -20.88 12.36
CA ASP A 30 -20.84 -21.69 13.23
C ASP A 30 -19.76 -20.83 13.90
N GLU A 31 -19.73 -20.89 15.24
CA GLU A 31 -18.83 -20.08 16.05
C GLU A 31 -17.37 -20.50 15.92
N GLU A 32 -17.11 -21.80 15.74
CA GLU A 32 -15.77 -22.33 15.60
C GLU A 32 -15.14 -21.91 14.27
N LEU A 33 -15.90 -22.02 13.18
CA LEU A 33 -15.45 -21.54 11.86
C LEU A 33 -15.19 -20.03 11.86
N ARG A 34 -16.07 -19.25 12.51
CA ARG A 34 -15.87 -17.80 12.67
C ARG A 34 -14.59 -17.49 13.45
N ARG A 35 -14.34 -18.19 14.55
CA ARG A 35 -13.13 -18.04 15.36
C ARG A 35 -11.87 -18.37 14.56
N GLN A 36 -11.89 -19.46 13.79
CA GLN A 36 -10.78 -19.86 12.93
C GLN A 36 -10.49 -18.80 11.85
N LEU A 37 -11.52 -18.28 11.19
CA LEU A 37 -11.37 -17.19 10.23
C LEU A 37 -10.71 -15.96 10.89
N TRP A 38 -11.22 -15.53 12.04
CA TRP A 38 -10.70 -14.33 12.70
C TRP A 38 -9.25 -14.50 13.16
N SER A 39 -8.91 -15.69 13.64
CA SER A 39 -7.54 -16.07 14.00
C SER A 39 -6.62 -16.03 12.78
N ALA A 40 -7.02 -16.66 11.67
CA ALA A 40 -6.26 -16.67 10.42
C ALA A 40 -6.03 -15.24 9.87
N LEU A 41 -7.09 -14.41 9.84
CA LEU A 41 -7.01 -13.02 9.40
C LEU A 41 -6.12 -12.13 10.29
N GLY A 42 -5.97 -12.50 11.57
CA GLY A 42 -5.08 -11.81 12.51
C GLY A 42 -3.63 -12.27 12.45
N GLN A 43 -3.31 -13.33 11.69
CA GLN A 43 -1.93 -13.80 11.60
C GLN A 43 -1.08 -12.80 10.81
N PRO A 44 0.14 -12.49 11.31
CA PRO A 44 1.06 -11.64 10.59
C PRO A 44 1.34 -12.24 9.20
N GLN A 45 1.39 -11.37 8.19
CA GLN A 45 1.68 -11.73 6.80
C GLN A 45 0.67 -12.63 6.08
N PHE A 46 -0.50 -12.88 6.67
CA PHE A 46 -1.54 -13.72 6.05
C PHE A 46 -2.12 -13.10 4.77
N LEU A 47 -2.47 -11.80 4.81
CA LEU A 47 -3.06 -11.08 3.67
C LEU A 47 -2.04 -10.26 2.89
N VAL A 48 -1.02 -9.73 3.57
CA VAL A 48 -0.10 -8.74 3.00
C VAL A 48 1.31 -9.02 3.49
N ARG A 49 2.29 -9.05 2.58
CA ARG A 49 3.70 -9.33 2.92
C ARG A 49 4.48 -8.10 3.43
N GLY A 50 3.79 -7.02 3.77
CA GLY A 50 4.38 -5.72 4.08
C GLY A 50 4.70 -4.88 2.84
N PRO A 51 5.15 -3.63 3.03
CA PRO A 51 5.48 -2.73 1.94
C PRO A 51 6.77 -3.17 1.22
N ILE A 52 6.78 -3.08 -0.11
CA ILE A 52 8.01 -3.19 -0.89
C ILE A 52 8.75 -1.86 -0.78
N LEU A 53 9.94 -1.88 -0.18
CA LEU A 53 10.81 -0.72 -0.10
C LEU A 53 11.58 -0.58 -1.42
N GLU A 54 11.15 0.35 -2.25
CA GLU A 54 11.92 0.78 -3.42
C GLU A 54 12.82 1.95 -3.02
N ALA A 55 14.13 1.73 -2.99
CA ALA A 55 15.13 2.74 -2.63
C ALA A 55 15.53 3.63 -3.83
N SER A 56 14.70 3.70 -4.87
CA SER A 56 14.96 4.56 -6.01
C SER A 56 14.91 6.03 -5.55
N PRO A 57 15.89 6.88 -5.92
CA PRO A 57 15.81 8.30 -5.64
C PRO A 57 14.52 8.88 -6.27
N PRO A 58 13.89 9.88 -5.63
CA PRO A 58 12.68 10.49 -6.17
C PRO A 58 12.92 10.97 -7.59
N PHE A 59 11.95 10.72 -8.47
CA PHE A 59 12.02 11.15 -9.87
C PHE A 59 12.26 12.66 -9.92
N ARG A 60 13.38 13.07 -10.52
CA ARG A 60 13.65 14.47 -10.81
C ARG A 60 13.34 14.72 -12.27
N GLN A 61 12.47 15.69 -12.50
CA GLN A 61 12.18 16.13 -13.85
C GLN A 61 13.48 16.65 -14.50
N GLY A 62 13.82 16.11 -15.66
CA GLY A 62 14.98 16.55 -16.45
C GLY A 62 14.72 17.90 -17.11
N LYS A 63 15.73 18.39 -17.86
CA LYS A 63 15.58 19.60 -18.68
C LYS A 63 14.49 19.40 -19.72
N SER A 64 13.66 20.42 -19.94
CA SER A 64 12.74 20.45 -21.09
C SER A 64 13.51 20.53 -22.41
N ILE A 65 12.87 20.21 -23.53
CA ILE A 65 13.48 20.35 -24.86
C ILE A 65 14.01 21.78 -25.06
N ALA A 66 13.22 22.79 -24.68
CA ALA A 66 13.65 24.19 -24.78
C ALA A 66 14.90 24.50 -23.94
N GLN A 67 15.00 23.92 -22.73
CA GLN A 67 16.18 24.07 -21.88
C GLN A 67 17.40 23.33 -22.43
N LEU A 68 17.20 22.19 -23.11
CA LEU A 68 18.28 21.46 -23.77
C LEU A 68 18.87 22.26 -24.94
N VAL A 69 18.01 22.85 -25.78
CA VAL A 69 18.41 23.75 -26.86
C VAL A 69 19.13 24.99 -26.30
N ALA A 70 18.55 25.64 -25.28
CA ALA A 70 19.15 26.83 -24.66
C ALA A 70 20.52 26.55 -24.01
N THR A 71 20.77 25.32 -23.57
CA THR A 71 22.06 24.92 -22.98
C THR A 71 23.05 24.31 -23.98
N GLY A 72 22.73 24.34 -25.29
CA GLY A 72 23.60 23.87 -26.37
C GLY A 72 23.87 22.36 -26.35
N VAL A 73 23.02 21.60 -25.66
CA VAL A 73 23.09 20.13 -25.61
C VAL A 73 22.35 19.50 -26.79
N LEU A 74 21.31 20.18 -27.29
CA LEU A 74 20.55 19.87 -28.51
C LEU A 74 20.70 21.00 -29.52
#